data_AF-A0A5E4IKQ6-F1
#
_entry.id   AF-A0A5E4IKQ6-F1
#
_cell.length_a   1.000
_cell.length_b   1.000
_cell.length_c   1.000
_cell.angle_alpha   90.00
_cell.angle_beta   90.00
_cell.angle_gamma   90.00
#
_symmetry.space_group_name_H-M   'P 1'
#
loop_
_entity.id
_entity.type
_entity.pdbx_description
1 polymer ?
#
loop_
_entity_poly.entity_id
_entity_poly.type
_entity_poly.pdbx_seq_one_letter_code
_entity_poly.pdbx_strand_id
1 'polypeptide(L)' 'MSQILVRNLDDAAVERLKSRAKAHGRSLQAEAKEILEQSARIDVAEARKLVDRIRRSFEGRKFDDSTELVREDRNR' A
#
# COMPACT_ATOMS: atom_id res chain seq x y z
N MET A 1 13.49 -23.44 -0.89
CA MET A 1 12.39 -23.45 0.10
C MET A 1 12.90 -22.71 1.32
N SER A 2 12.30 -21.58 1.68
CA SER A 2 12.73 -20.77 2.82
C SER A 2 11.60 -20.74 3.84
N GLN A 3 11.92 -21.02 5.10
CA GLN A 3 10.94 -21.04 6.19
C GLN A 3 11.36 -20.00 7.24
N ILE A 4 10.39 -19.23 7.72
CA ILE A 4 10.59 -18.22 8.76
C ILE A 4 9.68 -18.59 9.93
N LEU A 5 10.26 -18.69 11.12
CA LEU A 5 9.52 -18.83 12.37
C LEU A 5 9.43 -17.46 13.05
N VAL A 6 8.21 -16.93 13.18
CA VAL A 6 7.97 -15.69 13.91
C VAL A 6 7.47 -16.06 15.31
N ARG A 7 8.27 -15.73 16.33
CA ARG A 7 7.95 -16.03 17.75
C ARG A 7 7.34 -14.83 18.44
N ASN A 8 6.57 -15.09 19.50
CA ASN A 8 5.98 -14.06 20.38
C ASN A 8 5.16 -13.01 19.60
N LEU A 9 4.35 -13.46 18.64
CA LEU A 9 3.40 -12.58 17.98
C LEU A 9 2.30 -12.18 18.97
N ASP A 10 1.89 -10.93 18.95
CA ASP A 10 0.72 -10.47 19.71
C ASP A 10 -0.53 -11.24 19.27
N ASP A 11 -1.26 -11.82 20.21
CA ASP A 11 -2.48 -12.58 19.97
C ASP A 11 -3.52 -11.74 19.22
N ALA A 12 -3.61 -10.44 19.54
CA ALA A 12 -4.51 -9.53 18.85
C ALA A 12 -4.09 -9.31 17.38
N ALA A 13 -2.80 -9.41 17.06
CA ALA A 13 -2.33 -9.36 15.68
C ALA A 13 -2.68 -10.66 14.93
N VAL A 14 -2.54 -11.82 15.58
CA VAL A 14 -2.91 -13.13 15.02
C VAL A 14 -4.41 -13.17 14.68
N GLU A 15 -5.28 -12.69 15.57
CA GLU A 15 -6.74 -12.69 15.33
C GLU A 15 -7.15 -11.76 14.18
N ARG A 16 -6.50 -10.60 14.05
CA ARG A 16 -6.72 -9.72 12.89
C ARG A 16 -6.27 -10.39 11.58
N LEU A 17 -5.14 -11.09 11.59
CA LEU A 17 -4.66 -11.82 10.41
C LEU A 17 -5.58 -12.98 10.03
N LYS A 18 -6.12 -13.72 11.01
CA LYS A 18 -7.12 -14.77 10.75
C LYS A 18 -8.38 -14.20 10.11
N SER A 19 -8.87 -13.08 10.66
CA SER A 19 -10.06 -12.40 10.12
C SER A 19 -9.84 -11.93 8.68
N ARG A 20 -8.68 -11.35 8.37
CA ARG A 20 -8.29 -10.96 7.00
C ARG A 20 -8.16 -12.16 6.07
N ALA A 21 -7.52 -13.23 6.52
CA ALA A 21 -7.35 -14.45 5.73
C ALA A 21 -8.72 -15.04 5.35
N LYS A 22 -9.68 -15.06 6.29
CA LYS A 22 -11.06 -15.50 6.04
C LYS A 22 -11.77 -14.60 5.03
N ALA A 23 -11.63 -13.29 5.15
CA ALA A 23 -12.22 -12.34 4.20
C ALA A 23 -11.66 -12.51 2.78
N HIS A 24 -10.38 -12.83 2.66
CA HIS A 24 -9.73 -13.09 1.36
C HIS A 24 -9.86 -14.54 0.87
N GLY A 25 -10.54 -15.42 1.61
CA GLY A 25 -10.72 -16.83 1.22
C GLY A 25 -9.42 -17.63 1.17
N ARG A 26 -8.41 -17.27 1.97
CA ARG A 26 -7.09 -17.92 2.01
C ARG A 26 -6.70 -18.38 3.40
N SER A 27 -5.70 -19.25 3.50
CA SER A 27 -5.17 -19.69 4.80
C SER A 27 -4.40 -18.56 5.49
N LEU A 28 -4.28 -18.64 6.82
CA LEU A 28 -3.48 -17.69 7.61
C LEU A 28 -2.03 -17.61 7.11
N GLN A 29 -1.43 -18.77 6.78
CA GLN A 29 -0.08 -18.82 6.23
C GLN A 29 -0.01 -18.12 4.87
N ALA A 30 -0.99 -18.31 3.99
CA ALA A 30 -1.03 -17.65 2.69
C ALA A 30 -1.17 -16.13 2.83
N GLU A 31 -2.03 -15.65 3.72
CA GLU A 31 -2.15 -14.23 4.07
C GLU A 31 -0.81 -13.67 4.58
N ALA A 32 -0.19 -14.35 5.55
CA ALA A 32 1.09 -13.90 6.12
C ALA A 32 2.21 -13.89 5.08
N LYS A 33 2.29 -14.94 4.24
CA LYS A 33 3.24 -15.01 3.13
C LYS A 33 3.09 -13.80 2.20
N GLU A 34 1.86 -13.50 1.80
CA GLU A 34 1.61 -12.44 0.83
C GLU A 34 1.90 -11.05 1.41
N ILE A 35 1.58 -10.82 2.68
CA ILE A 35 1.97 -9.59 3.38
C ILE A 35 3.49 -9.44 3.42
N LEU A 36 4.22 -10.52 3.76
CA LEU A 36 5.68 -10.50 3.82
C LEU A 36 6.30 -10.25 2.45
N GLU A 37 5.82 -10.92 1.40
CA GLU A 37 6.30 -10.73 0.03
C GLU A 37 5.97 -9.33 -0.51
N GLN A 38 4.77 -8.81 -0.26
CA GLN A 38 4.40 -7.44 -0.64
C GLN A 38 5.27 -6.42 0.10
N SER A 39 5.49 -6.60 1.39
CA SER A 39 6.34 -5.71 2.18
C SER A 39 7.80 -5.77 1.74
N ALA A 40 8.29 -6.94 1.30
CA ALA A 40 9.62 -7.10 0.76
C ALA A 40 9.79 -6.49 -0.65
N ARG A 41 8.70 -6.39 -1.44
CA ARG A 41 8.73 -5.75 -2.77
C ARG A 41 8.74 -4.23 -2.69
N ILE A 42 8.10 -3.65 -1.67
CA ILE A 42 8.05 -2.21 -1.50
C ILE A 42 9.31 -1.78 -0.74
N ASP A 43 10.34 -1.35 -1.47
CA ASP A 43 11.38 -0.52 -0.87
C ASP A 43 10.76 0.85 -0.57
N VAL A 44 10.25 0.99 0.65
CA VAL A 44 9.59 2.21 1.14
C VAL A 44 10.50 3.43 0.97
N ALA A 45 11.82 3.26 1.03
CA ALA A 45 12.77 4.33 0.79
C ALA A 45 12.78 4.73 -0.69
N GLU A 46 12.80 3.77 -1.62
CA GLU A 46 12.70 4.07 -3.06
C GLU A 46 11.34 4.65 -3.46
N ALA A 47 10.24 4.14 -2.91
CA ALA A 47 8.91 4.70 -3.13
C ALA A 47 8.84 6.17 -2.65
N ARG A 48 9.45 6.47 -1.50
CA ARG A 48 9.51 7.83 -0.98
C ARG A 48 10.40 8.75 -1.81
N LYS A 49 11.56 8.26 -2.27
CA LYS A 49 12.42 8.99 -3.22
C LYS A 49 11.70 9.31 -4.54
N LEU A 50 10.89 8.39 -5.05
CA LEU A 50 10.08 8.61 -6.26
C LEU A 50 9.03 9.70 -6.02
N VAL A 51 8.29 9.64 -4.91
CA VAL A 51 7.31 10.66 -4.54
C VAL A 51 7.99 12.03 -4.38
N ASP A 52 9.15 12.10 -3.72
CA ASP A 52 9.89 13.35 -3.58
C ASP A 52 10.40 13.87 -4.92
N ARG A 53 10.79 13.00 -5.86
CA ARG A 53 11.16 13.38 -7.23
C ARG A 53 9.97 13.98 -7.98
N ILE A 54 8.80 13.35 -7.89
CA ILE A 54 7.56 13.84 -8.52
C ILE A 54 7.18 15.20 -7.92
N ARG A 55 7.20 15.35 -6.58
CA ARG A 55 6.92 16.62 -5.90
C ARG A 55 7.86 17.73 -6.35
N ARG A 56 9.18 17.48 -6.41
CA ARG A 56 10.16 18.44 -6.95
C ARG A 56 9.90 18.81 -8.41
N SER A 57 9.45 17.87 -9.24
CA SER A 57 9.12 18.17 -10.65
C SER A 57 7.93 19.11 -10.83
N PHE A 58 7.11 19.24 -9.77
CA PHE A 58 5.96 20.13 -9.68
C PHE A 58 6.18 21.36 -8.79
N GLU A 59 7.34 21.48 -8.12
CA GLU A 59 7.68 22.71 -7.39
C GLU A 59 7.72 23.91 -8.35
N GLY A 60 7.10 25.01 -7.93
CA GLY A 60 6.98 26.22 -8.74
C GLY A 60 5.87 26.20 -9.80
N ARG A 61 5.16 25.08 -10.00
CA ARG A 61 3.96 25.04 -10.84
C ARG A 61 2.72 25.39 -10.01
N LYS A 62 1.94 26.36 -10.49
CA LYS A 62 0.55 26.53 -10.04
C LYS A 62 -0.32 25.63 -10.92
N PHE A 63 -1.13 24.80 -10.28
CA PHE A 63 -2.19 24.04 -10.95
C PHE A 63 -3.50 24.77 -10.71
N ASP A 64 -4.31 24.87 -11.77
CA ASP A 64 -5.68 25.36 -11.64
C ASP A 64 -6.51 24.36 -10.83
N ASP A 65 -7.61 24.86 -10.24
CA ASP A 65 -8.52 23.98 -9.50
C ASP A 65 -9.14 22.97 -10.47
N SER A 66 -8.77 21.71 -10.28
CA SER A 66 -9.31 20.59 -11.07
C SER A 66 -10.84 20.52 -11.04
N THR A 67 -11.49 21.10 -10.03
CA THR A 67 -12.95 21.14 -9.92
C THR A 67 -13.59 21.99 -11.02
N GLU A 68 -12.95 23.10 -11.42
CA GLU A 68 -13.42 23.97 -12.50
C GLU A 68 -13.27 23.27 -13.85
N LEU A 69 -12.11 22.64 -14.10
CA LEU A 69 -11.84 21.89 -15.33
C LEU A 69 -12.80 20.71 -15.54
N VAL A 70 -13.14 19.99 -14.45
CA VAL A 70 -14.11 18.88 -14.50
C VAL A 70 -15.54 19.38 -14.71
N ARG A 71 -15.89 20.57 -14.21
CA ARG A 71 -17.20 21.19 -14.47
C ARG A 71 -17.35 21.60 -15.93
N GLU A 72 -16.33 22.22 -16.51
CA GLU A 72 -16.34 22.59 -17.93
C GLU A 72 -16.53 21.38 -18.85
N ASP A 73 -15.82 20.27 -18.57
CA ASP A 73 -15.92 19.04 -19.37
C ASP A 73 -17.30 18.38 -19.28
N ARG A 74 -17.97 18.44 -18.12
CA ARG A 74 -19.33 17.91 -17.93
C ARG A 74 -20.44 18.73 -18.58
N ASN A 75 -20.17 20.01 -18.89
CA ASN A 75 -21.13 20.92 -19.51
C ASN A 75 -21.01 20.97 -21.04
N ARG A 76 -20.24 20.04 -21.64
CA ARG A 76 -20.03 19.87 -23.07
C ARG A 76 -20.92 18.78 -23.65
#